data_AF-A0A661FIJ4-F1
#
_entry.id   AF-A0A661FIJ4-F1
#
_cell.length_a   1.000
_cell.length_b   1.000
_cell.length_c   1.000
_cell.angle_alpha   90.00
_cell.angle_beta   90.00
_cell.angle_gamma   90.00
#
_symmetry.space_group_name_H-M   'P 1'
#
loop_
_entity.id
_entity.type
_entity.pdbx_description
1 polymer ?
#
loop_
_entity_poly.entity_id
_entity_poly.type
_entity_poly.pdbx_seq_one_letter_code
_entity_poly.pdbx_strand_id
1 'polypeptide(L)' 'LMGGMHLFSADDQTLLWTSDRLRKIGIQNLMAGHCTGIEPLIRLRSGLELSRRTAVVGAVGSRFVYGEGIHPTAIAQ' A
#
# COMPACT_ATOMS: atom_id res chain seq x y z
N LEU A 1 -3.26 6.75 1.61
CA LEU A 1 -3.38 5.95 2.84
C LEU A 1 -1.97 5.59 3.30
N MET A 2 -1.58 5.98 4.52
CA MET A 2 -0.25 5.70 5.08
C MET A 2 -0.43 5.00 6.43
N GLY A 3 0.21 3.86 6.64
CA GLY A 3 0.14 3.12 7.90
C GLY A 3 -0.08 1.61 7.75
N GLY A 4 -0.10 0.91 8.89
CA GLY A 4 -0.35 -0.52 8.95
C GLY A 4 -1.84 -0.87 8.85
N MET A 5 -2.17 -1.94 8.14
CA MET A 5 -3.55 -2.42 7.93
C MET A 5 -3.84 -3.79 8.54
N HIS A 6 -2.87 -4.41 9.24
CA HIS A 6 -3.01 -5.74 9.86
C HIS A 6 -3.45 -6.84 8.88
N LEU A 7 -2.80 -6.91 7.71
CA LEU A 7 -3.15 -7.85 6.65
C LEU A 7 -2.15 -8.99 6.47
N PHE A 8 -1.10 -9.09 7.30
CA PHE A 8 -0.02 -10.07 7.13
C PHE A 8 -0.51 -11.51 6.96
N SER A 9 -1.55 -11.91 7.71
CA SER A 9 -2.16 -13.25 7.66
C SER A 9 -3.57 -13.24 7.07
N ALA A 10 -3.96 -12.17 6.40
CA ALA A 10 -5.27 -12.09 5.76
C ALA A 10 -5.35 -13.06 4.58
N ASP A 11 -6.52 -13.67 4.40
CA ASP A 11 -6.79 -14.53 3.25
C ASP A 11 -7.06 -13.73 1.97
N ASP A 12 -7.05 -14.43 0.84
CA ASP A 12 -7.26 -13.86 -0.48
C ASP A 12 -8.60 -13.13 -0.63
N GLN A 13 -9.66 -13.65 0.00
CA GLN A 13 -10.99 -13.03 -0.02
C GLN A 13 -10.96 -11.67 0.69
N THR A 14 -10.31 -11.59 1.85
CA THR A 14 -10.14 -10.37 2.62
C THR A 14 -9.30 -9.35 1.87
N LEU A 15 -8.20 -9.78 1.24
CA LEU A 15 -7.35 -8.90 0.42
C LEU A 15 -8.12 -8.35 -0.79
N LEU A 16 -8.88 -9.19 -1.50
CA LEU A 16 -9.69 -8.77 -2.63
C LEU A 16 -10.73 -7.73 -2.19
N TRP A 17 -11.52 -8.05 -1.16
CA TRP A 17 -12.53 -7.14 -0.62
C TRP A 17 -11.93 -5.79 -0.19
N THR A 18 -10.78 -5.84 0.47
CA THR A 18 -10.07 -4.63 0.94
C THR A 18 -9.61 -3.78 -0.24
N SER A 19 -9.01 -4.39 -1.26
CA SER A 19 -8.57 -3.68 -2.47
C SER A 19 -9.74 -3.02 -3.20
N ASP A 20 -10.86 -3.72 -3.37
CA ASP A 20 -12.07 -3.18 -4.02
C ASP A 20 -12.67 -2.02 -3.22
N ARG A 21 -12.70 -2.12 -1.89
CA ARG A 21 -13.26 -1.06 -1.05
C ARG A 21 -12.40 0.20 -1.11
N LEU A 22 -11.08 0.04 -1.04
CA LEU A 22 -10.13 1.14 -1.15
C LEU A 22 -10.10 1.75 -2.55
N ARG A 23 -10.27 0.95 -3.62
CA ARG A 23 -10.41 1.44 -5.00
C ARG A 23 -11.64 2.33 -5.13
N LYS A 24 -12.79 1.93 -4.56
CA LYS A 24 -14.03 2.74 -4.55
C LYS A 24 -13.88 4.05 -3.77
N ILE A 25 -13.01 4.11 -2.77
CA ILE A 25 -12.68 5.35 -2.05
C ILE A 25 -11.79 6.27 -2.91
N GLY A 26 -11.13 5.75 -3.94
CA GLY A 26 -10.28 6.52 -4.84
C GLY A 26 -8.91 6.81 -4.28
N ILE A 27 -8.33 5.89 -3.49
CA ILE A 27 -6.97 6.10 -2.98
C ILE A 27 -5.95 6.09 -4.13
N GLN A 28 -5.11 7.12 -4.18
CA GLN A 28 -4.09 7.24 -5.24
C GLN A 28 -2.68 6.87 -4.76
N ASN A 29 -2.48 6.81 -3.44
CA ASN A 29 -1.19 6.51 -2.83
C ASN A 29 -1.39 5.58 -1.63
N LEU A 30 -0.58 4.53 -1.55
CA LEU A 30 -0.55 3.57 -0.45
C LEU A 30 0.89 3.40 0.05
N MET A 31 1.15 3.70 1.32
CA MET A 31 2.38 3.31 2.00
C MET A 31 2.03 2.33 3.11
N ALA A 32 2.22 1.04 2.83
CA ALA A 32 1.87 -0.04 3.74
C ALA A 32 2.89 -0.12 4.89
N GLY A 33 2.42 0.08 6.12
CA GLY A 33 3.21 -0.05 7.33
C GLY A 33 3.46 -1.51 7.73
N HIS A 34 4.41 -1.70 8.63
CA HIS A 34 4.91 -2.97 9.19
C HIS A 34 3.93 -4.16 9.13
N CYS A 35 2.80 -4.07 9.86
CA CYS A 35 1.87 -5.19 10.04
C CYS A 35 1.01 -5.53 8.81
N THR A 36 1.09 -4.74 7.73
CA THR A 36 0.41 -5.06 6.47
C THR A 36 1.06 -6.26 5.78
N GLY A 37 2.39 -6.38 5.83
CA GLY A 37 3.13 -7.41 5.09
C GLY A 37 3.37 -7.05 3.61
N ILE A 38 4.47 -7.58 3.06
CA ILE A 38 4.90 -7.32 1.68
C ILE A 38 3.97 -8.00 0.67
N GLU A 39 3.66 -9.28 0.88
CA GLU A 39 2.79 -10.04 -0.02
C GLU A 39 1.37 -9.44 -0.08
N PRO A 40 0.68 -9.13 1.05
CA PRO A 40 -0.57 -8.40 1.02
C PRO A 40 -0.52 -7.08 0.25
N LEU A 41 0.55 -6.28 0.40
CA LEU A 41 0.72 -5.07 -0.40
C LEU A 41 0.77 -5.37 -1.90
N ILE A 42 1.53 -6.39 -2.33
CA ILE A 42 1.63 -6.78 -3.75
C ILE A 42 0.26 -7.20 -4.29
N ARG A 43 -0.53 -7.93 -3.52
CA ARG A 43 -1.91 -8.32 -3.89
C ARG A 43 -2.84 -7.12 -3.98
N LEU A 44 -2.79 -6.21 -2.99
CA LEU A 44 -3.56 -4.98 -2.99
C LEU A 44 -3.22 -4.07 -4.18
N ARG A 45 -1.95 -4.00 -4.58
CA ARG A 45 -1.52 -3.20 -5.74
C ARG A 45 -2.28 -3.53 -7.01
N SER A 46 -2.45 -4.82 -7.30
CA SER A 46 -3.18 -5.29 -8.46
C SER A 46 -4.66 -4.89 -8.39
N GLY A 47 -5.32 -5.11 -7.24
CA GLY A 47 -6.74 -4.76 -7.07
C GLY A 47 -7.01 -3.25 -7.00
N LEU A 48 -6.03 -2.46 -6.59
CA LEU A 48 -6.10 -0.99 -6.55
C LEU A 48 -5.67 -0.31 -7.84
N GLU A 49 -5.15 -1.06 -8.81
CA GLU A 49 -4.57 -0.53 -10.06
C GLU A 49 -3.43 0.48 -9.78
N LEU A 50 -2.67 0.27 -8.69
CA LEU A 50 -1.55 1.13 -8.31
C LEU A 50 -0.22 0.57 -8.81
N SER A 51 0.65 1.49 -9.22
CA SER A 51 2.00 1.17 -9.66
C SER A 51 2.93 0.90 -8.47
N ARG A 52 4.14 0.41 -8.77
CA ARG A 52 5.21 0.30 -7.77
C ARG A 52 5.61 1.63 -7.13
N ARG A 53 5.31 2.77 -7.77
CA ARG A 53 5.66 4.11 -7.24
C ARG A 53 4.55 4.69 -6.35
N THR A 54 3.31 4.22 -6.52
CA THR A 54 2.14 4.72 -5.79
C THR A 54 1.64 3.76 -4.74
N ALA A 55 2.26 2.59 -4.60
CA ALA A 55 1.97 1.61 -3.57
C ALA A 55 3.27 0.91 -3.12
N VAL A 56 3.76 1.29 -1.95
CA VAL A 56 5.08 0.90 -1.44
C VAL A 56 5.01 0.36 -0.01
N VAL A 57 6.05 -0.35 0.39
CA VAL A 57 6.28 -0.66 1.82
C VAL A 57 6.84 0.58 2.50
N GLY A 58 6.35 0.91 3.69
CA GLY A 58 6.95 1.96 4.50
C GLY A 58 8.30 1.51 5.05
N ALA A 59 9.33 2.32 4.83
CA ALA A 59 10.66 2.17 5.41
C ALA A 59 10.99 3.35 6.32
N VAL A 60 12.04 3.22 7.13
CA VAL A 60 12.53 4.33 7.94
C VAL A 60 12.92 5.49 7.03
N GLY A 61 12.38 6.68 7.31
CA GLY A 61 12.61 7.88 6.50
C GLY A 61 11.70 7.99 5.26
N SER A 62 10.83 7.01 4.99
CA SER A 62 9.80 7.18 3.96
C SER A 62 8.86 8.33 4.33
N ARG A 63 8.48 9.12 3.34
CA ARG A 63 7.58 10.26 3.53
C ARG A 63 6.59 10.38 2.38
N PHE A 64 5.47 11.02 2.67
CA PHE A 64 4.55 11.51 1.65
C PHE A 64 4.62 13.03 1.62
N VAL A 65 4.78 13.59 0.44
CA VAL A 65 4.78 15.03 0.23
C VAL A 65 3.60 15.38 -0.67
N TYR A 66 2.75 16.29 -0.21
CA TYR A 66 1.60 16.74 -0.99
C TYR A 66 2.07 17.42 -2.28
N GLY A 67 1.47 17.06 -3.42
CA GLY A 67 1.88 17.53 -4.75
C GLY A 67 3.03 16.75 -5.40
N GLU A 68 3.82 15.99 -4.63
CA GLU A 68 4.94 15.18 -5.17
C GLU A 68 4.68 13.67 -5.11
N GLY A 69 4.00 13.19 -4.06
CA GLY A 69 3.70 11.78 -3.85
C GLY A 69 4.61 11.11 -2.82
N ILE A 70 4.84 9.81 -3.03
CA ILE A 70 5.59 8.95 -2.12
C ILE A 70 7.09 9.05 -2.38
N HIS A 71 7.85 9.26 -1.32
CA HIS A 71 9.30 9.13 -1.27
C HIS A 71 9.65 7.87 -0.45
N PRO A 72 9.93 6.72 -1.10
CA PRO A 72 9.98 5.42 -0.41
C PRO A 72 11.30 5.15 0.31
N THR A 73 12.38 5.88 -0.02
CA THR A 73 13.79 5.49 0.21
C THR A 73 14.25 4.31 -0.66
N ALA A 74 15.56 4.02 -0.69
CA ALA A 74 16.19 3.18 -1.70
C ALA A 74 15.68 1.72 -1.76
N ILE A 75 15.32 1.13 -0.63
CA ILE A 75 14.96 -0.29 -0.55
C ILE A 75 13.47 -0.57 -0.80
N ALA A 76 12.63 0.48 -0.80
CA ALA A 76 11.18 0.35 -0.90
C ALA A 76 10.58 0.92 -2.21
N GLN A 77 11.43 1.20 -3.22
CA GLN A 77 11.03 1.72 -4.54
C GLN A 77 10.48 0.63 -5.50
#